data_AF-A0A533YMD6-F1
#
_entry.id   AF-A0A533YMD6-F1
#
_cell.length_a   1.000
_cell.length_b   1.000
_cell.length_c   1.000
_cell.angle_alpha   90.00
_cell.angle_beta   90.00
_cell.angle_gamma   90.00
#
_symmetry.space_group_name_H-M   'P 1'
#
loop_
_entity.id
_entity.type
_entity.pdbx_description
1 polymer ?
#
loop_
_entity_poly.entity_id
_entity_poly.type
_entity_poly.pdbx_seq_one_letter_code
_entity_poly.pdbx_strand_id
1 'polypeptide(L)'
;MGNSPASPNVVENGWPPFKRLSRIRRFLILLLFGFLAHDPAAKAQPSADLWVSAYFAGWKQGPANDGSLPADDIDFTALTHIIHFSIVPNRDGTLDLASNNITEINSSRLVSLAHAAGKKVLISLGGWGSDVGFRGATDPSNLNSFVDRLMNFMTSRGYDGFDIDWEVLQDYDSQQYSRFVELLSTRCSAINPRPLMTAAVASQPTLIAALEKYFDQILIMTYDFSGAWPGWVTWHNSPIKDGGVQFPGTARTLPSVDKMADDFIAAGLPKQKLGIGIDFYGYVWSGGSGTPTIGASAPGQSWTTPPHVEANVPYFTIYKDYYRPEYYRWDTLAQAAYLSIHPSPDLADKFVSYDDEHTCRSKVEYAKSKGIGGDFIWELGGGYLPATFPERDRLLRAVKAATMGGQAPLRAPLLESPRDGTKITEADPVFRWHPVPGATSYLVQISSDAAFKSVTIRDSVISDTLARVRKLKSGSAFYWRVGASNRSTTSPFSNTWSFRMSK
;
A
#
# COMPACT_ATOMS: atom_id res chain seq x y z
N MET A 1 -8.33 -24.86 54.60
CA MET A 1 -9.10 -24.66 55.85
C MET A 1 -8.38 -23.59 56.64
N GLY A 2 -8.89 -22.40 56.93
CA GLY A 2 -10.18 -21.78 56.66
C GLY A 2 -10.11 -20.27 56.94
N ASN A 3 -11.09 -19.58 56.37
CA ASN A 3 -11.75 -18.36 56.84
C ASN A 3 -10.98 -17.03 56.99
N SER A 4 -11.27 -16.15 56.02
CA SER A 4 -11.52 -14.71 56.17
C SER A 4 -12.47 -14.39 57.35
N PRO A 5 -12.54 -13.16 57.91
CA PRO A 5 -13.08 -12.02 57.16
C PRO A 5 -12.57 -10.60 57.53
N ALA A 6 -13.04 -9.65 56.70
CA ALA A 6 -13.35 -8.24 56.99
C ALA A 6 -12.30 -7.14 56.74
N SER A 7 -12.49 -6.43 55.62
CA SER A 7 -12.31 -4.96 55.44
C SER A 7 -13.37 -4.20 56.29
N PRO A 8 -13.34 -2.87 56.53
CA PRO A 8 -12.78 -1.79 55.67
C PRO A 8 -12.11 -0.60 56.40
N ASN A 9 -11.38 0.25 55.65
CA ASN A 9 -11.67 1.70 55.51
C ASN A 9 -10.49 2.49 54.93
N VAL A 10 -10.86 3.35 53.99
CA VAL A 10 -10.09 4.39 53.30
C VAL A 10 -9.89 5.58 54.23
N VAL A 11 -8.68 6.16 54.24
CA VAL A 11 -8.44 7.50 54.79
C VAL A 11 -7.49 8.28 53.86
N GLU A 12 -8.02 9.36 53.31
CA GLU A 12 -7.32 10.46 52.65
C GLU A 12 -6.56 11.34 53.66
N ASN A 13 -5.40 11.86 53.26
CA ASN A 13 -4.73 13.05 53.83
C ASN A 13 -4.15 13.82 52.62
N GLY A 14 -4.35 15.12 52.35
CA GLY A 14 -4.69 16.26 53.18
C GLY A 14 -3.56 17.30 53.05
N TRP A 15 -3.76 18.37 52.26
CA TRP A 15 -2.91 19.59 52.24
C TRP A 15 -3.76 20.83 52.65
N PRO A 16 -3.17 21.88 53.29
CA PRO A 16 -3.91 22.92 54.03
C PRO A 16 -4.20 24.22 53.22
N PRO A 17 -4.92 25.22 53.79
CA PRO A 17 -5.90 26.03 53.08
C PRO A 17 -5.46 27.46 52.72
N PHE A 18 -6.19 28.11 51.80
CA PHE A 18 -6.22 29.58 51.68
C PHE A 18 -7.64 30.16 51.67
N LYS A 19 -7.77 31.28 52.40
CA LYS A 19 -9.00 31.96 52.82
C LYS A 19 -9.72 32.69 51.69
N ARG A 20 -11.06 32.73 51.80
CA ARG A 20 -11.99 33.63 51.09
C ARG A 20 -11.79 35.09 51.47
N LEU A 21 -11.97 35.99 50.50
CA LEU A 21 -12.73 37.24 50.68
C LEU A 21 -13.54 37.54 49.41
N SER A 22 -14.83 37.81 49.63
CA SER A 22 -15.86 38.11 48.64
C SER A 22 -15.95 39.62 48.34
N ARG A 23 -16.35 40.00 47.12
CA ARG A 23 -17.35 41.06 46.88
C ARG A 23 -17.90 41.07 45.44
N ILE A 24 -19.18 40.70 45.40
CA ILE A 24 -20.29 40.92 44.45
C ILE A 24 -20.14 42.11 43.46
N ARG A 25 -20.43 41.87 42.17
CA ARG A 25 -21.16 42.80 41.29
C ARG A 25 -22.12 42.05 40.35
N ARG A 26 -23.23 42.74 40.06
CA ARG A 26 -24.55 42.24 39.63
C ARG A 26 -24.65 41.90 38.14
N PHE A 27 -25.51 40.93 37.86
CA PHE A 27 -25.99 40.49 36.55
C PHE A 27 -26.86 41.55 35.85
N LEU A 28 -26.61 41.76 34.55
CA LEU A 28 -27.62 42.19 33.57
C LEU A 28 -27.42 41.29 32.34
N ILE A 29 -28.34 40.35 32.11
CA ILE A 29 -28.40 39.53 30.88
C ILE A 29 -29.22 40.32 29.86
N LEU A 30 -28.57 40.77 28.79
CA LEU A 30 -29.20 41.21 27.56
C LEU A 30 -29.10 40.06 26.56
N LEU A 31 -30.25 39.45 26.25
CA LEU A 31 -30.42 38.48 25.16
C LEU A 31 -30.34 39.23 23.82
N LEU A 32 -29.21 39.11 23.14
CA LEU A 32 -29.05 39.46 21.73
C LEU A 32 -29.09 38.17 20.92
N PHE A 33 -30.20 37.95 20.21
CA PHE A 33 -30.28 36.97 19.12
C PHE A 33 -29.39 37.45 17.97
N GLY A 34 -28.13 37.02 17.98
CA GLY A 34 -27.27 37.09 16.80
C GLY A 34 -27.57 35.91 15.89
N PHE A 35 -28.25 36.17 14.77
CA PHE A 35 -28.23 35.27 13.62
C PHE A 35 -26.77 35.13 13.16
N LEU A 36 -26.11 34.02 13.51
CA LEU A 36 -24.91 33.58 12.80
C LEU A 36 -25.37 33.14 11.40
N ALA A 37 -25.18 34.01 10.43
CA ALA A 37 -25.17 33.63 9.04
C ALA A 37 -24.14 32.51 8.88
N HIS A 38 -24.63 31.32 8.53
CA HIS A 38 -23.80 30.21 8.08
C HIS A 38 -23.17 30.67 6.76
N ASP A 39 -21.90 31.05 6.80
CA ASP A 39 -21.15 31.38 5.59
C ASP A 39 -20.89 30.03 4.86
N PRO A 40 -21.56 29.72 3.73
CA PRO A 40 -21.42 28.42 3.08
C PRO A 40 -20.15 28.33 2.23
N ALA A 41 -19.17 29.20 2.46
CA ALA A 41 -17.95 29.29 1.68
C ALA A 41 -16.69 29.37 2.55
N ALA A 42 -16.59 28.56 3.59
CA ALA A 42 -15.27 28.01 3.93
C ALA A 42 -14.90 27.06 2.78
N LYS A 43 -14.32 27.62 1.70
CA LYS A 43 -13.63 26.82 0.69
C LYS A 43 -12.65 25.95 1.46
N ALA A 44 -12.87 24.64 1.48
CA ALA A 44 -11.84 23.70 1.86
C ALA A 44 -10.57 24.15 1.14
N GLN A 45 -9.49 24.44 1.88
CA GLN A 45 -8.21 24.62 1.22
C GLN A 45 -8.01 23.36 0.36
N PRO A 46 -7.71 23.49 -0.94
CA PRO A 46 -7.35 22.32 -1.72
C PRO A 46 -6.25 21.62 -0.93
N SER A 47 -6.46 20.35 -0.56
CA SER A 47 -5.37 19.56 0.01
C SER A 47 -4.21 19.70 -0.96
N ALA A 48 -3.02 20.05 -0.47
CA ALA A 48 -1.83 20.05 -1.31
C ALA A 48 -1.81 18.75 -2.12
N ASP A 49 -1.57 18.84 -3.44
CA ASP A 49 -1.61 17.67 -4.32
C ASP A 49 -0.69 16.59 -3.75
N LEU A 50 -1.23 15.38 -3.60
CA LEU A 50 -0.51 14.26 -3.02
C LEU A 50 0.69 13.91 -3.92
N TRP A 51 1.91 13.91 -3.36
CA TRP A 51 3.09 13.50 -4.11
C TRP A 51 3.15 11.98 -4.25
N VAL A 52 3.63 11.51 -5.40
CA VAL A 52 3.85 10.09 -5.67
C VAL A 52 5.31 9.89 -6.03
N SER A 53 6.03 9.15 -5.20
CA SER A 53 7.43 8.76 -5.45
C SER A 53 7.48 7.28 -5.86
N ALA A 54 8.44 6.86 -6.67
CA ALA A 54 8.54 5.45 -7.04
C ALA A 54 9.98 5.00 -7.21
N TYR A 55 10.30 3.85 -6.60
CA TYR A 55 11.57 3.19 -6.78
C TYR A 55 11.64 2.53 -8.16
N PHE A 56 12.73 2.80 -8.86
CA PHE A 56 13.09 2.16 -10.12
C PHE A 56 14.41 1.43 -9.96
N ALA A 57 14.35 0.12 -9.81
CA ALA A 57 15.51 -0.69 -9.51
C ALA A 57 16.42 -0.89 -10.73
N GLY A 58 17.73 -0.70 -10.55
CA GLY A 58 18.74 -0.84 -11.61
C GLY A 58 18.76 -2.22 -12.25
N TRP A 59 18.48 -3.27 -11.49
CA TRP A 59 18.39 -4.65 -12.02
C TRP A 59 17.13 -4.94 -12.84
N LYS A 60 16.12 -4.05 -12.82
CA LYS A 60 14.89 -4.19 -13.62
C LYS A 60 14.95 -3.52 -15.00
N GLN A 61 16.03 -2.80 -15.32
CA GLN A 61 16.11 -1.96 -16.52
C GLN A 61 16.63 -2.69 -17.77
N GLY A 62 17.22 -3.88 -17.60
CA GLY A 62 17.82 -4.65 -18.69
C GLY A 62 16.79 -5.47 -19.47
N PRO A 63 16.95 -5.68 -20.80
CA PRO A 63 15.92 -6.24 -21.69
C PRO A 63 15.64 -7.74 -21.55
N ALA A 64 16.29 -8.45 -20.62
CA ALA A 64 16.40 -9.91 -20.66
C ALA A 64 15.65 -10.67 -19.56
N ASN A 65 14.78 -10.02 -18.78
CA ASN A 65 14.06 -10.67 -17.66
C ASN A 65 12.54 -10.48 -17.78
N ASP A 66 11.78 -11.48 -17.34
CA ASP A 66 10.35 -11.29 -17.03
C ASP A 66 10.21 -10.19 -15.97
N GLY A 67 9.36 -9.19 -16.26
CA GLY A 67 9.24 -7.98 -15.45
C GLY A 67 10.36 -6.96 -15.65
N SER A 68 11.10 -7.03 -16.75
CA SER A 68 11.94 -5.94 -17.23
C SER A 68 11.08 -4.72 -17.56
N LEU A 69 11.43 -3.57 -16.98
CA LEU A 69 10.83 -2.27 -17.23
C LEU A 69 11.92 -1.33 -17.78
N PRO A 70 11.94 -1.07 -19.09
CA PRO A 70 12.76 0.00 -19.66
C PRO A 70 12.30 1.37 -19.15
N ALA A 71 13.24 2.31 -18.96
CA ALA A 71 12.90 3.68 -18.54
C ALA A 71 11.93 4.38 -19.51
N ASP A 72 12.01 4.05 -20.79
CA ASP A 72 11.14 4.49 -21.88
C ASP A 72 9.65 4.15 -21.67
N ASP A 73 9.38 3.04 -20.97
CA ASP A 73 8.03 2.52 -20.76
C ASP A 73 7.38 3.08 -19.47
N ILE A 74 8.11 3.90 -18.69
CA ILE A 74 7.59 4.50 -17.46
C ILE A 74 6.57 5.59 -17.80
N ASP A 75 5.35 5.45 -17.30
CA ASP A 75 4.37 6.54 -17.32
C ASP A 75 4.72 7.61 -16.27
N PHE A 76 5.62 8.52 -16.64
CA PHE A 76 6.06 9.62 -15.77
C PHE A 76 4.91 10.53 -15.31
N THR A 77 3.77 10.56 -16.01
CA THR A 77 2.63 11.39 -15.61
C THR A 77 1.91 10.86 -14.37
N ALA A 78 2.17 9.60 -13.98
CA ALA A 78 1.73 9.02 -12.71
C ALA A 78 2.55 9.49 -11.50
N LEU A 79 3.75 10.06 -11.73
CA LEU A 79 4.77 10.25 -10.71
C LEU A 79 5.09 11.73 -10.51
N THR A 80 5.63 12.05 -9.35
CA THR A 80 6.26 13.34 -9.04
C THR A 80 7.78 13.19 -8.96
N HIS A 81 8.24 12.11 -8.31
CA HIS A 81 9.64 11.79 -8.10
C HIS A 81 9.90 10.34 -8.48
N ILE A 82 11.08 10.08 -9.00
CA ILE A 82 11.60 8.75 -9.28
C ILE A 82 12.85 8.57 -8.43
N ILE A 83 12.97 7.41 -7.78
CA ILE A 83 14.10 7.07 -6.94
C ILE A 83 14.85 5.92 -7.62
N HIS A 84 16.02 6.20 -8.15
CA HIS A 84 16.83 5.21 -8.84
C HIS A 84 17.59 4.35 -7.83
N PHE A 85 17.28 3.05 -7.77
CA PHE A 85 17.74 2.16 -6.71
C PHE A 85 18.80 1.15 -7.20
N SER A 86 19.99 1.07 -6.60
CA SER A 86 20.62 2.00 -5.65
C SER A 86 22.15 1.92 -5.73
N ILE A 87 22.85 2.93 -5.23
CA ILE A 87 24.28 2.83 -4.90
C ILE A 87 24.42 2.29 -3.47
N VAL A 88 25.46 1.50 -3.19
CA VAL A 88 25.68 0.92 -1.85
C VAL A 88 26.98 1.49 -1.25
N PRO A 89 26.97 1.96 0.02
CA PRO A 89 28.18 2.44 0.66
C PRO A 89 29.11 1.28 1.04
N ASN A 90 30.38 1.37 0.66
CA ASN A 90 31.43 0.51 1.20
C ASN A 90 31.92 1.04 2.55
N ARG A 91 32.48 0.15 3.39
CA ARG A 91 32.99 0.51 4.72
C ARG A 91 34.06 1.60 4.72
N ASP A 92 34.77 1.80 3.62
CA ASP A 92 35.82 2.81 3.45
C ASP A 92 35.31 4.15 2.90
N GLY A 93 33.99 4.30 2.73
CA GLY A 93 33.38 5.49 2.16
C GLY A 93 33.42 5.56 0.63
N THR A 94 33.84 4.50 -0.07
CA THR A 94 33.65 4.39 -1.52
C THR A 94 32.23 3.91 -1.87
N LEU A 95 31.84 4.05 -3.15
CA LEU A 95 30.50 3.71 -3.63
C LEU A 95 30.57 2.44 -4.48
N ASP A 96 29.75 1.44 -4.14
CA ASP A 96 29.46 0.30 -5.00
C ASP A 96 28.26 0.61 -5.90
N LEU A 97 28.50 0.59 -7.20
CA LEU A 97 27.50 0.85 -8.24
C LEU A 97 27.01 -0.43 -8.92
N ALA A 98 27.74 -1.54 -8.73
CA ALA A 98 27.56 -2.77 -9.49
C ALA A 98 26.50 -3.68 -8.88
N SER A 99 26.44 -3.77 -7.55
CA SER A 99 25.54 -4.70 -6.84
C SER A 99 24.08 -4.57 -7.27
N ASN A 100 23.62 -3.34 -7.54
CA ASN A 100 22.25 -3.05 -7.95
C ASN A 100 22.14 -2.52 -9.40
N ASN A 101 23.19 -2.70 -10.20
CA ASN A 101 23.22 -2.36 -11.63
C ASN A 101 22.97 -0.86 -11.94
N ILE A 102 23.60 0.03 -11.18
CA ILE A 102 23.62 1.48 -11.46
C ILE A 102 24.73 1.78 -12.48
N THR A 103 24.32 1.97 -13.73
CA THR A 103 25.25 2.28 -14.84
C THR A 103 25.07 3.70 -15.36
N GLU A 104 26.07 4.23 -16.07
CA GLU A 104 25.97 5.53 -16.77
C GLU A 104 24.83 5.60 -17.76
N ILE A 105 24.69 4.56 -18.58
CA ILE A 105 23.67 4.50 -19.61
C ILE A 105 22.27 4.54 -18.98
N ASN A 106 22.04 3.70 -17.97
CA ASN A 106 20.77 3.63 -17.25
C ASN A 106 20.45 4.94 -16.53
N SER A 107 21.43 5.50 -15.81
CA SER A 107 21.30 6.78 -15.10
C SER A 107 20.94 7.91 -16.06
N SER A 108 21.74 8.08 -17.11
CA SER A 108 21.57 9.15 -18.10
C SER A 108 20.23 9.03 -18.82
N ARG A 109 19.80 7.82 -19.19
CA ARG A 109 18.51 7.60 -19.87
C ARG A 109 17.33 7.96 -18.96
N LEU A 110 17.33 7.46 -17.72
CA LEU A 110 16.29 7.73 -16.75
C LEU A 110 16.16 9.23 -16.45
N VAL A 111 17.27 9.87 -16.09
CA VAL A 111 17.33 11.30 -15.75
C VAL A 111 16.80 12.14 -16.91
N SER A 112 17.28 11.87 -18.14
CA SER A 112 16.84 12.61 -19.33
C SER A 112 15.34 12.50 -19.58
N LEU A 113 14.76 11.29 -19.49
CA LEU A 113 13.33 11.07 -19.71
C LEU A 113 12.46 11.71 -18.63
N ALA A 114 12.84 11.54 -17.36
CA ALA A 114 12.13 12.11 -16.24
C ALA A 114 12.15 13.65 -16.29
N HIS A 115 13.31 14.26 -16.56
CA HIS A 115 13.44 15.71 -16.71
C HIS A 115 12.64 16.24 -17.89
N ALA A 116 12.62 15.53 -19.03
CA ALA A 116 11.78 15.88 -20.17
C ALA A 116 10.27 15.84 -19.84
N ALA A 117 9.87 14.99 -18.89
CA ALA A 117 8.52 14.93 -18.34
C ALA A 117 8.28 15.89 -17.15
N GLY A 118 9.25 16.74 -16.81
CA GLY A 118 9.18 17.70 -15.70
C GLY A 118 9.22 17.06 -14.31
N LYS A 119 9.80 15.86 -14.18
CA LYS A 119 9.89 15.08 -12.93
C LYS A 119 11.28 15.15 -12.33
N LYS A 120 11.37 14.78 -11.06
CA LYS A 120 12.61 14.76 -10.28
C LYS A 120 13.15 13.34 -10.15
N VAL A 121 14.47 13.18 -10.22
CA VAL A 121 15.12 11.88 -10.04
C VAL A 121 16.14 11.95 -8.90
N LEU A 122 15.93 11.15 -7.87
CA LEU A 122 16.86 11.00 -6.75
C LEU A 122 17.65 9.71 -6.92
N ILE A 123 18.91 9.72 -6.48
CA ILE A 123 19.68 8.47 -6.34
C ILE A 123 19.47 7.90 -4.94
N SER A 124 19.04 6.65 -4.84
CA SER A 124 18.97 5.95 -3.55
C SER A 124 20.34 5.42 -3.13
N LEU A 125 20.63 5.55 -1.85
CA LEU A 125 21.82 5.07 -1.18
C LEU A 125 21.44 4.00 -0.17
N GLY A 126 21.94 2.78 -0.35
CA GLY A 126 21.73 1.67 0.57
C GLY A 126 20.74 0.63 0.05
N GLY A 127 19.78 0.28 0.92
CA GLY A 127 18.91 -0.87 0.79
C GLY A 127 19.16 -1.93 1.86
N TRP A 128 18.33 -2.97 1.86
CA TRP A 128 18.45 -4.13 2.74
C TRP A 128 19.90 -4.65 2.87
N GLY A 129 20.41 -4.71 4.11
CA GLY A 129 21.73 -5.26 4.44
C GLY A 129 22.89 -4.28 4.25
N SER A 130 22.62 -2.98 4.05
CA SER A 130 23.64 -1.94 3.87
C SER A 130 24.18 -1.35 5.18
N ASP A 131 23.61 -1.70 6.33
CA ASP A 131 23.94 -1.15 7.67
C ASP A 131 25.43 -1.17 7.99
N VAL A 132 26.11 -2.27 7.69
CA VAL A 132 27.55 -2.45 7.88
C VAL A 132 28.36 -1.48 7.01
N GLY A 133 27.93 -1.28 5.76
CA GLY A 133 28.54 -0.36 4.81
C GLY A 133 28.40 1.08 5.26
N PHE A 134 27.17 1.46 5.65
CA PHE A 134 26.85 2.76 6.20
C PHE A 134 27.69 3.09 7.44
N ARG A 135 27.75 2.20 8.43
CA ARG A 135 28.54 2.44 9.66
C ARG A 135 30.01 2.74 9.37
N GLY A 136 30.61 2.06 8.39
CA GLY A 136 31.99 2.32 7.98
C GLY A 136 32.13 3.62 7.17
N ALA A 137 31.26 3.84 6.20
CA ALA A 137 31.28 5.04 5.35
C ALA A 137 31.05 6.33 6.14
N THR A 138 30.25 6.25 7.21
CA THR A 138 29.90 7.38 8.09
C THR A 138 30.74 7.43 9.36
N ASP A 139 31.81 6.63 9.47
CA ASP A 139 32.83 6.79 10.50
C ASP A 139 33.47 8.20 10.39
N PRO A 140 33.84 8.88 11.50
CA PRO A 140 34.45 10.20 11.44
C PRO A 140 35.65 10.32 10.49
N SER A 141 36.43 9.25 10.31
CA SER A 141 37.57 9.21 9.40
C SER A 141 37.17 9.23 7.92
N ASN A 142 35.99 8.70 7.58
CA ASN A 142 35.50 8.56 6.20
C ASN A 142 34.43 9.58 5.83
N LEU A 143 33.66 10.07 6.81
CA LEU A 143 32.40 10.79 6.61
C LEU A 143 32.50 11.96 5.63
N ASN A 144 33.53 12.81 5.72
CA ASN A 144 33.68 13.94 4.79
C ASN A 144 33.94 13.47 3.36
N SER A 145 34.87 12.53 3.17
CA SER A 145 35.20 12.04 1.82
C SER A 145 34.05 11.25 1.21
N PHE A 146 33.31 10.50 2.03
CA PHE A 146 32.10 9.81 1.64
C PHE A 146 31.03 10.77 1.14
N VAL A 147 30.70 11.82 1.92
CA VAL A 147 29.72 12.83 1.50
C VAL A 147 30.17 13.56 0.23
N ASP A 148 31.44 13.94 0.12
CA ASP A 148 31.95 14.60 -1.09
C ASP A 148 31.83 13.69 -2.34
N ARG A 149 32.04 12.37 -2.19
CA ARG A 149 31.81 11.39 -3.26
C ARG A 149 30.33 11.29 -3.65
N LEU A 150 29.42 11.29 -2.68
CA LEU A 150 27.97 11.30 -2.95
C LEU A 150 27.57 12.56 -3.74
N MET A 151 28.03 13.73 -3.31
CA MET A 151 27.76 15.01 -4.00
C MET A 151 28.29 14.99 -5.43
N ASN A 152 29.52 14.50 -5.64
CA ASN A 152 30.12 14.37 -6.97
C ASN A 152 29.36 13.37 -7.84
N PHE A 153 28.94 12.22 -7.29
CA PHE A 153 28.16 11.24 -8.01
C PHE A 153 26.80 11.80 -8.45
N MET A 154 26.05 12.40 -7.53
CA MET A 154 24.74 12.99 -7.81
C MET A 154 24.83 14.06 -8.91
N THR A 155 25.76 15.02 -8.76
CA THR A 155 25.93 16.11 -9.73
C THR A 155 26.42 15.62 -11.09
N SER A 156 27.40 14.71 -11.13
CA SER A 156 27.93 14.19 -12.40
C SER A 156 26.92 13.36 -13.21
N ARG A 157 25.95 12.74 -12.55
CA ARG A 157 24.90 11.94 -13.18
C ARG A 157 23.59 12.71 -13.41
N GLY A 158 23.53 13.98 -13.01
CA GLY A 158 22.36 14.83 -13.20
C GLY A 158 21.17 14.53 -12.29
N TYR A 159 21.38 13.83 -11.17
CA TYR A 159 20.32 13.59 -10.19
C TYR A 159 19.94 14.88 -9.45
N ASP A 160 18.68 14.97 -9.05
CA ASP A 160 18.10 16.09 -8.32
C ASP A 160 18.22 15.97 -6.80
N GLY A 161 18.76 14.85 -6.27
CA GLY A 161 18.81 14.62 -4.83
C GLY A 161 19.20 13.20 -4.43
N PHE A 162 19.06 12.94 -3.13
CA PHE A 162 19.38 11.67 -2.49
C PHE A 162 18.18 11.07 -1.77
N ASP A 163 18.05 9.77 -1.86
CA ASP A 163 17.21 8.98 -0.97
C ASP A 163 18.12 8.12 -0.07
N ILE A 164 17.96 8.22 1.25
CA ILE A 164 18.77 7.49 2.23
C ILE A 164 18.00 6.28 2.70
N ASP A 165 18.51 5.09 2.40
CA ASP A 165 17.89 3.82 2.74
C ASP A 165 18.83 2.94 3.59
N TRP A 166 19.00 3.34 4.86
CA TRP A 166 19.88 2.63 5.80
C TRP A 166 19.14 1.49 6.47
N GLU A 167 19.42 0.26 6.02
CA GLU A 167 18.74 -0.93 6.54
C GLU A 167 19.71 -1.99 7.10
N VAL A 168 19.61 -2.38 8.38
CA VAL A 168 18.67 -1.91 9.41
C VAL A 168 19.27 -0.77 10.25
N LEU A 169 18.56 0.35 10.36
CA LEU A 169 18.91 1.45 11.27
C LEU A 169 18.49 1.11 12.71
N GLN A 170 19.46 1.07 13.63
CA GLN A 170 19.24 0.71 15.05
C GLN A 170 19.49 1.89 15.99
N ASP A 171 19.10 1.75 17.26
CA ASP A 171 19.28 2.80 18.28
C ASP A 171 20.73 3.27 18.42
N TYR A 172 21.69 2.33 18.37
CA TYR A 172 23.11 2.65 18.48
C TYR A 172 23.68 3.39 17.26
N ASP A 173 22.98 3.41 16.12
CA ASP A 173 23.38 4.14 14.92
C ASP A 173 22.94 5.61 14.96
N SER A 174 22.04 6.00 15.87
CA SER A 174 21.33 7.29 15.85
C SER A 174 22.24 8.52 15.76
N GLN A 175 23.33 8.55 16.53
CA GLN A 175 24.28 9.67 16.51
C GLN A 175 25.08 9.72 15.19
N GLN A 176 25.40 8.55 14.64
CA GLN A 176 26.14 8.46 13.39
C GLN A 176 25.24 8.85 12.20
N TYR A 177 24.02 8.34 12.16
CA TYR A 177 23.00 8.73 11.19
C TYR A 177 22.74 10.24 11.20
N SER A 178 22.55 10.83 12.38
CA SER A 178 22.32 12.28 12.53
C SER A 178 23.46 13.11 11.94
N ARG A 179 24.72 12.80 12.28
CA ARG A 179 25.89 13.52 11.75
C ARG A 179 26.01 13.40 10.23
N PHE A 180 25.70 12.22 9.69
CA PHE A 180 25.69 11.99 8.25
C PHE A 180 24.64 12.84 7.55
N VAL A 181 23.39 12.81 8.03
CA VAL A 181 22.28 13.60 7.48
C VAL A 181 22.57 15.10 7.56
N GLU A 182 23.09 15.59 8.68
CA GLU A 182 23.43 17.00 8.87
C GLU A 182 24.52 17.49 7.91
N LEU A 183 25.58 16.68 7.75
CA LEU A 183 26.66 17.01 6.84
C LEU A 183 26.20 16.99 5.38
N LEU A 184 25.45 15.95 4.98
CA LEU A 184 24.90 15.85 3.63
C LEU A 184 23.96 17.02 3.33
N SER A 185 23.05 17.35 4.25
CA SER A 185 22.14 18.50 4.11
C SER A 185 22.87 19.83 4.00
N THR A 186 23.96 20.00 4.77
CA THR A 186 24.83 21.18 4.67
C THR A 186 25.46 21.29 3.28
N ARG A 187 25.92 20.19 2.70
CA ARG A 187 26.49 20.17 1.34
C ARG A 187 25.43 20.41 0.26
N CYS A 188 24.25 19.81 0.40
CA CYS A 188 23.11 20.08 -0.49
C CYS A 188 22.73 21.57 -0.48
N SER A 189 22.71 22.22 0.69
CA SER A 189 22.36 23.64 0.82
C SER A 189 23.31 24.61 0.11
N ALA A 190 24.50 24.15 -0.30
CA ALA A 190 25.46 24.94 -1.08
C ALA A 190 25.22 24.87 -2.60
N ILE A 191 24.31 24.02 -3.07
CA ILE A 191 23.95 23.86 -4.50
C ILE A 191 22.63 24.56 -4.77
N ASN A 192 22.51 25.22 -5.93
CA ASN A 192 21.26 25.86 -6.38
C ASN A 192 20.83 25.32 -7.76
N PRO A 193 19.61 24.78 -7.90
CA PRO A 193 18.62 24.53 -6.84
C PRO A 193 19.13 23.53 -5.80
N ARG A 194 18.66 23.66 -4.55
CA ARG A 194 19.03 22.74 -3.46
C ARG A 194 18.60 21.32 -3.85
N PRO A 195 19.50 20.32 -3.83
CA PRO A 195 19.15 18.93 -4.02
C PRO A 195 18.15 18.45 -2.96
N LEU A 196 17.20 17.62 -3.40
CA LEU A 196 16.20 17.01 -2.54
C LEU A 196 16.84 15.96 -1.64
N MET A 197 16.29 15.78 -0.45
CA MET A 197 16.70 14.71 0.46
C MET A 197 15.48 13.95 0.94
N THR A 198 15.46 12.64 0.74
CA THR A 198 14.43 11.74 1.26
C THR A 198 15.07 10.62 2.08
N ALA A 199 14.27 9.91 2.86
CA ALA A 199 14.71 8.71 3.55
C ALA A 199 13.64 7.63 3.53
N ALA A 200 14.04 6.39 3.22
CA ALA A 200 13.27 5.19 3.46
C ALA A 200 13.55 4.66 4.87
N VAL A 201 12.50 4.44 5.65
CA VAL A 201 12.63 4.06 7.07
C VAL A 201 11.58 3.04 7.49
N ALA A 202 12.01 1.99 8.17
CA ALA A 202 11.14 0.95 8.75
C ALA A 202 10.94 1.11 10.27
N SER A 203 11.71 1.99 10.92
CA SER A 203 11.78 2.14 12.38
C SER A 203 12.28 3.53 12.79
N GLN A 204 12.56 3.73 14.08
CA GLN A 204 13.14 4.96 14.63
C GLN A 204 12.28 6.24 14.52
N PRO A 205 10.97 6.21 14.84
CA PRO A 205 10.08 7.36 14.62
C PRO A 205 10.55 8.64 15.34
N THR A 206 11.06 8.54 16.57
CA THR A 206 11.58 9.69 17.34
C THR A 206 12.82 10.32 16.71
N LEU A 207 13.76 9.49 16.23
CA LEU A 207 14.98 9.98 15.57
C LEU A 207 14.63 10.68 14.26
N ILE A 208 13.79 10.04 13.44
CA ILE A 208 13.41 10.57 12.13
C ILE A 208 12.60 11.86 12.29
N ALA A 209 11.69 11.94 13.26
CA ALA A 209 10.99 13.17 13.59
C ALA A 209 11.96 14.29 14.03
N ALA A 210 13.01 13.98 14.79
CA ALA A 210 14.02 14.98 15.19
C ALA A 210 14.87 15.50 14.01
N LEU A 211 15.00 14.71 12.94
CA LEU A 211 15.77 15.05 11.74
C LEU A 211 14.90 15.52 10.57
N GLU A 212 13.56 15.58 10.73
CA GLU A 212 12.61 15.85 9.64
C GLU A 212 12.95 17.10 8.84
N LYS A 213 13.48 18.15 9.49
CA LYS A 213 13.83 19.43 8.88
C LYS A 213 14.86 19.33 7.75
N TYR A 214 15.67 18.27 7.74
CA TYR A 214 16.67 18.02 6.71
C TYR A 214 16.12 17.28 5.49
N PHE A 215 14.91 16.72 5.62
CA PHE A 215 14.26 15.92 4.58
C PHE A 215 13.07 16.66 3.96
N ASP A 216 12.91 16.44 2.67
CA ASP A 216 11.76 16.85 1.85
C ASP A 216 10.61 15.84 1.98
N GLN A 217 10.93 14.54 2.00
CA GLN A 217 9.98 13.44 2.18
C GLN A 217 10.58 12.37 3.09
N ILE A 218 9.72 11.74 3.90
CA ILE A 218 10.03 10.54 4.68
C ILE A 218 9.11 9.43 4.20
N LEU A 219 9.72 8.37 3.69
CA LEU A 219 9.08 7.23 3.06
C LEU A 219 9.05 6.07 4.06
N ILE A 220 7.94 5.92 4.79
CA ILE A 220 7.85 4.84 5.79
C ILE A 220 7.54 3.51 5.09
N MET A 221 8.43 2.53 5.25
CA MET A 221 8.34 1.21 4.61
C MET A 221 7.24 0.36 5.23
N THR A 222 5.99 0.70 4.92
CA THR A 222 4.78 0.10 5.49
C THR A 222 4.41 -1.23 4.81
N TYR A 223 5.39 -2.07 4.54
CA TYR A 223 5.28 -3.40 3.95
C TYR A 223 6.24 -4.34 4.70
N ASP A 224 6.32 -5.62 4.31
CA ASP A 224 7.10 -6.67 5.00
C ASP A 224 6.66 -6.89 6.46
N PHE A 225 5.38 -6.69 6.73
CA PHE A 225 4.83 -6.78 8.09
C PHE A 225 4.62 -8.20 8.60
N SER A 226 4.67 -9.22 7.74
CA SER A 226 4.33 -10.59 8.12
C SER A 226 5.45 -11.59 7.81
N GLY A 227 5.63 -12.55 8.72
CA GLY A 227 6.67 -13.58 8.62
C GLY A 227 6.29 -14.85 9.38
N ALA A 228 6.82 -15.99 8.94
CA ALA A 228 6.40 -17.32 9.40
C ALA A 228 7.09 -17.77 10.70
N TRP A 229 7.06 -16.92 11.72
CA TRP A 229 7.77 -17.17 12.99
C TRP A 229 6.89 -17.91 14.01
N PRO A 230 7.45 -18.78 14.87
CA PRO A 230 6.68 -19.47 15.90
C PRO A 230 5.83 -18.51 16.77
N GLY A 231 4.54 -18.82 16.93
CA GLY A 231 3.59 -17.99 17.68
C GLY A 231 2.92 -16.86 16.89
N TRP A 232 3.27 -16.67 15.62
CA TRP A 232 2.57 -15.74 14.72
C TRP A 232 1.29 -16.35 14.14
N VAL A 233 0.56 -15.52 13.38
CA VAL A 233 -0.54 -15.92 12.49
C VAL A 233 -0.18 -15.50 11.06
N THR A 234 -0.85 -16.09 10.07
CA THR A 234 -0.70 -15.66 8.68
C THR A 234 -1.20 -14.23 8.58
N TRP A 235 -0.51 -13.34 7.89
CA TRP A 235 -0.93 -11.95 7.82
C TRP A 235 -0.57 -11.28 6.51
N HIS A 236 -1.28 -10.20 6.21
CA HIS A 236 -1.04 -9.43 5.00
C HIS A 236 0.34 -8.74 5.05
N ASN A 237 0.97 -8.58 3.89
CA ASN A 237 2.26 -7.93 3.72
C ASN A 237 2.19 -6.44 4.08
N SER A 238 1.14 -5.77 3.59
CA SER A 238 0.98 -4.33 3.71
C SER A 238 -0.49 -3.91 3.90
N PRO A 239 -1.20 -4.42 4.94
CA PRO A 239 -2.59 -4.06 5.15
C PRO A 239 -2.71 -2.61 5.64
N ILE A 240 -3.71 -1.89 5.15
CA ILE A 240 -3.97 -0.51 5.58
C ILE A 240 -4.33 -0.49 7.07
N LYS A 241 -5.14 -1.44 7.53
CA LYS A 241 -5.63 -1.57 8.91
C LYS A 241 -5.26 -2.91 9.51
N ASP A 242 -5.19 -2.98 10.84
CA ASP A 242 -4.91 -4.24 11.56
C ASP A 242 -6.10 -5.22 11.58
N GLY A 243 -7.24 -4.83 11.01
CA GLY A 243 -8.46 -5.62 10.93
C GLY A 243 -9.10 -5.94 12.29
N GLY A 244 -8.66 -5.29 13.38
CA GLY A 244 -9.04 -5.66 14.74
C GLY A 244 -8.44 -6.98 15.21
N VAL A 245 -7.46 -7.53 14.48
CA VAL A 245 -6.84 -8.81 14.79
C VAL A 245 -5.66 -8.60 15.74
N GLN A 246 -5.58 -9.46 16.75
CA GLN A 246 -4.49 -9.46 17.74
C GLN A 246 -3.64 -10.71 17.60
N PHE A 247 -2.38 -10.62 18.04
CA PHE A 247 -1.55 -11.81 18.21
C PHE A 247 -2.18 -12.74 19.24
N PRO A 248 -2.25 -14.07 18.98
CA PRO A 248 -2.83 -15.03 19.91
C PRO A 248 -2.25 -14.91 21.32
N GLY A 249 -3.14 -14.84 22.32
CA GLY A 249 -2.75 -14.75 23.73
C GLY A 249 -2.19 -13.39 24.17
N THR A 250 -2.32 -12.34 23.36
CA THR A 250 -1.86 -10.99 23.68
C THR A 250 -2.94 -9.94 23.40
N ALA A 251 -2.77 -8.72 23.92
CA ALA A 251 -3.58 -7.57 23.53
C ALA A 251 -2.97 -6.77 22.36
N ARG A 252 -1.86 -7.23 21.77
CA ARG A 252 -1.14 -6.51 20.72
C ARG A 252 -1.82 -6.76 19.38
N THR A 253 -2.23 -5.70 18.70
CA THR A 253 -2.77 -5.79 17.34
C THR A 253 -1.69 -6.19 16.33
N LEU A 254 -2.12 -6.78 15.22
CA LEU A 254 -1.22 -7.08 14.12
C LEU A 254 -0.74 -5.78 13.44
N PRO A 255 0.46 -5.80 12.83
CA PRO A 255 1.01 -4.62 12.16
C PRO A 255 0.14 -4.16 10.98
N SER A 256 0.12 -2.85 10.74
CA SER A 256 -0.60 -2.20 9.64
C SER A 256 0.02 -0.85 9.27
N VAL A 257 -0.27 -0.39 8.05
CA VAL A 257 0.13 0.94 7.54
C VAL A 257 -0.35 2.03 8.51
N ASP A 258 -1.61 1.96 8.95
CA ASP A 258 -2.20 3.00 9.80
C ASP A 258 -1.52 3.12 11.15
N LYS A 259 -1.19 1.98 11.77
CA LYS A 259 -0.49 1.96 13.05
C LYS A 259 0.91 2.56 12.94
N MET A 260 1.66 2.20 11.90
CA MET A 260 3.02 2.71 11.68
C MET A 260 2.99 4.21 11.34
N ALA A 261 2.07 4.66 10.49
CA ALA A 261 1.89 6.09 10.21
C ALA A 261 1.57 6.88 11.48
N ASP A 262 0.66 6.38 12.32
CA ASP A 262 0.32 7.02 13.60
C ASP A 262 1.51 7.07 14.57
N ASP A 263 2.36 6.04 14.60
CA ASP A 263 3.56 6.04 15.45
C ASP A 263 4.57 7.13 15.04
N PHE A 264 4.81 7.33 13.74
CA PHE A 264 5.67 8.42 13.25
C PHE A 264 5.06 9.80 13.47
N ILE A 265 3.74 9.95 13.26
CA ILE A 265 3.02 11.20 13.51
C ILE A 265 3.05 11.54 15.00
N ALA A 266 2.83 10.56 15.88
CA ALA A 266 2.86 10.74 17.33
C ALA A 266 4.27 11.11 17.84
N ALA A 267 5.33 10.64 17.16
CA ALA A 267 6.70 11.05 17.44
C ALA A 267 7.04 12.48 16.97
N GLY A 268 6.13 13.14 16.25
CA GLY A 268 6.25 14.54 15.83
C GLY A 268 6.58 14.75 14.35
N LEU A 269 6.57 13.70 13.52
CA LEU A 269 6.79 13.85 12.08
C LEU A 269 5.63 14.63 11.43
N PRO A 270 5.89 15.75 10.72
CA PRO A 270 4.84 16.47 10.01
C PRO A 270 4.19 15.60 8.94
N LYS A 271 2.85 15.48 8.98
CA LYS A 271 2.09 14.66 8.04
C LYS A 271 2.42 14.98 6.58
N GLN A 272 2.66 16.25 6.25
CA GLN A 272 2.93 16.71 4.89
C GLN A 272 4.27 16.19 4.33
N LYS A 273 5.19 15.74 5.19
CA LYS A 273 6.44 15.09 4.79
C LYS A 273 6.35 13.58 4.75
N LEU A 274 5.36 13.00 5.42
CA LEU A 274 5.15 11.56 5.51
C LEU A 274 4.53 11.01 4.23
N GLY A 275 5.06 9.89 3.73
CA GLY A 275 4.34 9.04 2.80
C GLY A 275 4.48 7.55 3.10
N ILE A 276 3.46 6.80 2.69
CA ILE A 276 3.33 5.36 2.94
C ILE A 276 3.70 4.52 1.71
N GLY A 277 4.11 3.28 1.94
CA GLY A 277 4.54 2.36 0.90
C GLY A 277 3.39 1.60 0.21
N ILE A 278 3.48 1.49 -1.11
CA ILE A 278 2.69 0.61 -1.98
C ILE A 278 3.64 -0.43 -2.57
N ASP A 279 3.45 -1.69 -2.21
CA ASP A 279 4.31 -2.83 -2.57
C ASP A 279 3.83 -3.50 -3.85
N PHE A 280 4.59 -3.39 -4.94
CA PHE A 280 4.33 -4.08 -6.20
C PHE A 280 4.86 -5.53 -6.20
N TYR A 281 4.74 -6.19 -5.06
CA TYR A 281 5.14 -7.58 -4.83
C TYR A 281 4.23 -8.20 -3.75
N GLY A 282 4.53 -9.42 -3.35
CA GLY A 282 3.81 -10.10 -2.29
C GLY A 282 4.50 -11.37 -1.83
N TYR A 283 3.91 -11.99 -0.82
CA TYR A 283 4.43 -13.21 -0.21
C TYR A 283 3.51 -14.40 -0.46
N VAL A 284 4.10 -15.51 -0.91
CA VAL A 284 3.44 -16.80 -1.08
C VAL A 284 3.74 -17.66 0.13
N TRP A 285 2.71 -17.92 0.92
CA TRP A 285 2.78 -18.80 2.08
C TRP A 285 2.29 -20.20 1.71
N SER A 286 2.94 -21.21 2.27
CA SER A 286 2.65 -22.61 1.99
C SER A 286 2.88 -23.50 3.22
N GLY A 287 2.21 -24.65 3.23
CA GLY A 287 2.31 -25.63 4.30
C GLY A 287 1.73 -25.15 5.63
N GLY A 288 2.25 -25.71 6.73
CA GLY A 288 1.71 -25.53 8.07
C GLY A 288 0.62 -26.56 8.42
N SER A 289 0.35 -26.73 9.71
CA SER A 289 -0.68 -27.66 10.21
C SER A 289 -1.40 -27.09 11.43
N GLY A 290 -2.55 -27.68 11.78
CA GLY A 290 -3.40 -27.19 12.85
C GLY A 290 -4.25 -25.97 12.47
N THR A 291 -4.34 -25.66 11.17
CA THR A 291 -5.29 -24.68 10.63
C THR A 291 -6.62 -25.39 10.28
N PRO A 292 -7.74 -24.67 10.07
CA PRO A 292 -8.99 -25.27 9.58
C PRO A 292 -8.92 -25.84 8.15
N THR A 293 -7.78 -25.65 7.46
CA THR A 293 -7.54 -26.05 6.07
C THR A 293 -6.27 -26.90 5.98
N ILE A 294 -5.86 -27.36 4.80
CA ILE A 294 -4.66 -28.21 4.63
C ILE A 294 -3.45 -27.28 4.39
N GLY A 295 -3.19 -26.37 5.33
CA GLY A 295 -2.12 -25.37 5.27
C GLY A 295 -2.62 -23.94 5.39
N ALA A 296 -1.74 -22.98 5.07
CA ALA A 296 -2.05 -21.55 5.04
C ALA A 296 -2.92 -21.20 3.82
N SER A 297 -4.09 -20.60 4.05
CA SER A 297 -5.06 -20.23 2.99
C SER A 297 -5.74 -18.88 3.22
N ALA A 298 -5.62 -18.28 4.39
CA ALA A 298 -6.28 -17.03 4.77
C ALA A 298 -5.45 -16.25 5.80
N PRO A 299 -5.65 -14.93 5.96
CA PRO A 299 -5.05 -14.17 7.05
C PRO A 299 -5.65 -14.58 8.41
N GLY A 300 -4.90 -14.38 9.48
CA GLY A 300 -5.30 -14.64 10.86
C GLY A 300 -5.35 -16.12 11.26
N GLN A 301 -4.87 -17.05 10.43
CA GLN A 301 -4.84 -18.47 10.78
C GLN A 301 -3.69 -18.75 11.75
N SER A 302 -4.04 -19.23 12.94
CA SER A 302 -3.08 -19.82 13.89
C SER A 302 -2.72 -21.24 13.47
N TRP A 303 -1.55 -21.72 13.92
CA TRP A 303 -1.02 -23.03 13.58
C TRP A 303 -0.41 -23.75 14.78
N THR A 304 -0.36 -25.08 14.70
CA THR A 304 0.48 -25.92 15.58
C THR A 304 1.87 -26.15 14.99
N THR A 305 1.95 -26.28 13.66
CA THR A 305 3.22 -26.29 12.91
C THR A 305 3.25 -25.10 11.98
N PRO A 306 4.29 -24.24 12.05
CA PRO A 306 4.32 -23.01 11.25
C PRO A 306 4.27 -23.33 9.75
N PRO A 307 3.51 -22.53 8.97
CA PRO A 307 3.72 -22.48 7.54
C PRO A 307 5.12 -21.91 7.25
N HIS A 308 5.48 -21.81 5.97
CA HIS A 308 6.67 -21.08 5.55
C HIS A 308 6.31 -20.14 4.41
N VAL A 309 7.11 -19.09 4.25
CA VAL A 309 7.10 -18.27 3.05
C VAL A 309 7.87 -19.02 1.98
N GLU A 310 7.16 -19.53 0.98
CA GLU A 310 7.73 -20.25 -0.17
C GLU A 310 8.50 -19.28 -1.08
N ALA A 311 7.97 -18.07 -1.27
CA ALA A 311 8.60 -17.03 -2.06
C ALA A 311 8.11 -15.62 -1.71
N ASN A 312 8.99 -14.64 -1.90
CA ASN A 312 8.62 -13.25 -2.20
C ASN A 312 8.65 -13.10 -3.72
N VAL A 313 7.53 -12.68 -4.32
CA VAL A 313 7.41 -12.58 -5.77
C VAL A 313 6.79 -11.25 -6.19
N PRO A 314 7.23 -10.68 -7.33
CA PRO A 314 6.64 -9.45 -7.86
C PRO A 314 5.20 -9.66 -8.31
N TYR A 315 4.41 -8.57 -8.36
CA TYR A 315 3.00 -8.61 -8.78
C TYR A 315 2.82 -9.29 -10.14
N PHE A 316 3.71 -9.07 -11.11
CA PHE A 316 3.59 -9.72 -12.42
C PHE A 316 3.62 -11.25 -12.34
N THR A 317 4.40 -11.82 -11.40
CA THR A 317 4.43 -13.27 -11.14
C THR A 317 3.16 -13.73 -10.45
N ILE A 318 2.69 -12.97 -9.44
CA ILE A 318 1.42 -13.24 -8.75
C ILE A 318 0.28 -13.29 -9.76
N TYR A 319 0.19 -12.29 -10.63
CA TYR A 319 -0.86 -12.20 -11.64
C TYR A 319 -0.79 -13.30 -12.70
N LYS A 320 0.42 -13.65 -13.17
CA LYS A 320 0.61 -14.68 -14.20
C LYS A 320 0.36 -16.09 -13.67
N ASP A 321 0.96 -16.42 -12.51
CA ASP A 321 1.11 -17.80 -12.07
C ASP A 321 0.08 -18.21 -11.01
N TYR A 322 -0.36 -17.27 -10.17
CA TYR A 322 -1.21 -17.57 -9.01
C TYR A 322 -2.63 -17.05 -9.15
N TYR A 323 -2.82 -15.87 -9.75
CA TYR A 323 -4.12 -15.21 -9.81
C TYR A 323 -5.10 -16.06 -10.61
N ARG A 324 -6.18 -16.45 -9.94
CA ARG A 324 -7.42 -16.87 -10.58
C ARG A 324 -8.58 -16.14 -9.92
N PRO A 325 -9.56 -15.68 -10.70
CA PRO A 325 -10.90 -15.29 -10.27
C PRO A 325 -11.36 -15.90 -8.92
N GLU A 326 -11.50 -17.23 -8.88
CA GLU A 326 -12.01 -18.01 -7.76
C GLU A 326 -11.15 -17.96 -6.48
N TYR A 327 -9.87 -17.59 -6.59
CA TYR A 327 -8.96 -17.48 -5.45
C TYR A 327 -8.95 -16.08 -4.84
N TYR A 328 -9.40 -15.06 -5.59
CA TYR A 328 -9.37 -13.68 -5.12
C TYR A 328 -10.25 -13.46 -3.90
N ARG A 329 -9.70 -12.79 -2.89
CA ARG A 329 -10.42 -12.35 -1.71
C ARG A 329 -10.03 -10.91 -1.37
N TRP A 330 -10.98 -10.19 -0.79
CA TRP A 330 -10.77 -8.86 -0.24
C TRP A 330 -11.08 -8.90 1.25
N ASP A 331 -10.08 -8.60 2.07
CA ASP A 331 -10.25 -8.42 3.50
C ASP A 331 -10.75 -7.00 3.76
N THR A 332 -12.05 -6.86 4.04
CA THR A 332 -12.68 -5.55 4.28
C THR A 332 -12.19 -4.86 5.55
N LEU A 333 -11.77 -5.63 6.56
CA LEU A 333 -11.35 -5.07 7.84
C LEU A 333 -9.91 -4.58 7.77
N ALA A 334 -9.03 -5.33 7.12
CA ALA A 334 -7.64 -4.95 6.90
C ALA A 334 -7.46 -4.00 5.69
N GLN A 335 -8.44 -3.97 4.79
CA GLN A 335 -8.38 -3.34 3.46
C GLN A 335 -7.19 -3.83 2.63
N ALA A 336 -7.12 -5.15 2.45
CA ALA A 336 -6.05 -5.82 1.74
C ALA A 336 -6.58 -6.92 0.81
N ALA A 337 -5.95 -7.07 -0.35
CA ALA A 337 -6.21 -8.15 -1.27
C ALA A 337 -5.37 -9.39 -0.91
N TYR A 338 -5.91 -10.58 -1.14
CA TYR A 338 -5.15 -11.82 -1.05
C TYR A 338 -5.72 -12.91 -1.97
N LEU A 339 -4.93 -13.95 -2.22
CA LEU A 339 -5.38 -15.17 -2.87
C LEU A 339 -5.46 -16.30 -1.85
N SER A 340 -6.61 -16.97 -1.83
CA SER A 340 -6.86 -18.20 -1.08
C SER A 340 -6.87 -19.36 -2.07
N ILE A 341 -5.76 -20.10 -2.13
CA ILE A 341 -5.51 -21.11 -3.17
C ILE A 341 -5.63 -22.50 -2.55
N HIS A 342 -6.56 -23.28 -3.11
CA HIS A 342 -6.79 -24.68 -2.78
C HIS A 342 -6.53 -25.53 -4.03
N PRO A 343 -5.26 -25.90 -4.30
CA PRO A 343 -4.87 -26.48 -5.59
C PRO A 343 -5.47 -27.87 -5.82
N SER A 344 -5.56 -28.70 -4.78
CA SER A 344 -6.28 -29.98 -4.77
C SER A 344 -6.44 -30.46 -3.31
N PRO A 345 -7.26 -31.51 -3.05
CA PRO A 345 -7.35 -32.10 -1.71
C PRO A 345 -6.02 -32.68 -1.18
N ASP A 346 -5.07 -32.96 -2.05
CA ASP A 346 -3.81 -33.65 -1.73
C ASP A 346 -2.59 -32.72 -1.72
N LEU A 347 -2.77 -31.45 -2.08
CA LEU A 347 -1.72 -30.45 -2.13
C LEU A 347 -1.96 -29.38 -1.08
N ALA A 348 -0.88 -28.92 -0.43
CA ALA A 348 -0.97 -27.88 0.58
C ALA A 348 -1.58 -26.60 0.01
N ASP A 349 -2.45 -25.99 0.79
CA ASP A 349 -3.04 -24.69 0.46
C ASP A 349 -1.96 -23.60 0.41
N LYS A 350 -2.27 -22.55 -0.37
CA LYS A 350 -1.45 -21.33 -0.38
C LYS A 350 -2.25 -20.10 0.00
N PHE A 351 -1.60 -19.24 0.77
CA PHE A 351 -2.05 -17.89 1.06
C PHE A 351 -1.09 -16.92 0.39
N VAL A 352 -1.59 -16.14 -0.58
CA VAL A 352 -0.78 -15.13 -1.27
C VAL A 352 -1.25 -13.76 -0.85
N SER A 353 -0.45 -13.05 -0.05
CA SER A 353 -0.71 -11.65 0.29
C SER A 353 -0.02 -10.74 -0.71
N TYR A 354 -0.71 -9.72 -1.20
CA TYR A 354 -0.18 -8.78 -2.19
C TYR A 354 -1.07 -7.53 -2.31
N ASP A 355 -0.53 -6.47 -2.90
CA ASP A 355 -1.34 -5.36 -3.38
C ASP A 355 -1.82 -5.59 -4.82
N ASP A 356 -3.12 -5.44 -5.03
CA ASP A 356 -3.72 -5.37 -6.35
C ASP A 356 -4.09 -3.91 -6.70
N GLU A 357 -4.74 -3.72 -7.84
CA GLU A 357 -5.22 -2.39 -8.21
C GLU A 357 -6.19 -1.81 -7.16
N HIS A 358 -6.97 -2.64 -6.46
CA HIS A 358 -7.89 -2.20 -5.41
C HIS A 358 -7.11 -1.65 -4.23
N THR A 359 -6.14 -2.40 -3.70
CA THR A 359 -5.31 -1.94 -2.58
C THR A 359 -4.53 -0.67 -2.95
N CYS A 360 -3.98 -0.57 -4.17
CA CYS A 360 -3.30 0.63 -4.64
C CYS A 360 -4.18 1.88 -4.55
N ARG A 361 -5.45 1.80 -4.99
CA ARG A 361 -6.39 2.93 -4.85
C ARG A 361 -6.72 3.22 -3.39
N SER A 362 -6.98 2.18 -2.60
CA SER A 362 -7.33 2.32 -1.18
C SER A 362 -6.22 2.98 -0.38
N LYS A 363 -4.93 2.71 -0.70
CA LYS A 363 -3.78 3.36 -0.07
C LYS A 363 -3.69 4.85 -0.42
N VAL A 364 -3.88 5.21 -1.69
CA VAL A 364 -3.92 6.63 -2.10
C VAL A 364 -5.10 7.37 -1.45
N GLU A 365 -6.27 6.75 -1.39
CA GLU A 365 -7.44 7.32 -0.71
C GLU A 365 -7.22 7.44 0.81
N TYR A 366 -6.57 6.44 1.41
CA TYR A 366 -6.14 6.49 2.81
C TYR A 366 -5.21 7.67 3.04
N ALA A 367 -4.17 7.85 2.21
CA ALA A 367 -3.20 8.92 2.35
C ALA A 367 -3.85 10.31 2.29
N LYS A 368 -4.74 10.51 1.31
CA LYS A 368 -5.59 11.71 1.20
C LYS A 368 -6.44 11.93 2.45
N SER A 369 -7.12 10.88 2.94
CA SER A 369 -8.01 10.98 4.11
C SER A 369 -7.27 11.25 5.42
N LYS A 370 -6.05 10.70 5.58
CA LYS A 370 -5.20 10.89 6.76
C LYS A 370 -4.50 12.26 6.75
N GLY A 371 -4.47 12.91 5.58
CA GLY A 371 -3.82 14.19 5.34
C GLY A 371 -2.30 14.11 5.32
N ILE A 372 -1.76 12.96 4.89
CA ILE A 372 -0.31 12.76 4.71
C ILE A 372 0.13 13.26 3.33
N GLY A 373 1.42 13.54 3.18
CA GLY A 373 1.97 14.23 2.02
C GLY A 373 1.96 13.39 0.74
N GLY A 374 2.12 12.07 0.87
CA GLY A 374 2.38 11.22 -0.29
C GLY A 374 2.19 9.73 -0.11
N ASP A 375 2.38 9.05 -1.23
CA ASP A 375 2.58 7.61 -1.34
C ASP A 375 3.90 7.36 -2.08
N PHE A 376 4.53 6.22 -1.81
CA PHE A 376 5.65 5.76 -2.62
C PHE A 376 5.53 4.30 -3.01
N ILE A 377 6.09 3.94 -4.17
CA ILE A 377 5.98 2.61 -4.75
C ILE A 377 7.32 1.87 -4.65
N TRP A 378 7.30 0.66 -4.10
CA TRP A 378 8.39 -0.31 -4.20
C TRP A 378 7.92 -1.56 -4.95
N GLU A 379 8.42 -1.90 -6.14
CA GLU A 379 9.14 -1.04 -7.09
C GLU A 379 8.49 -1.19 -8.48
N LEU A 380 8.70 -0.22 -9.37
CA LEU A 380 7.94 -0.12 -10.62
C LEU A 380 8.01 -1.39 -11.49
N GLY A 381 9.17 -2.06 -11.56
CA GLY A 381 9.35 -3.27 -12.36
C GLY A 381 8.52 -4.46 -11.86
N GLY A 382 8.26 -4.54 -10.55
CA GLY A 382 7.43 -5.58 -9.94
C GLY A 382 5.97 -5.54 -10.40
N GLY A 383 5.48 -4.36 -10.76
CA GLY A 383 4.13 -4.14 -11.26
C GLY A 383 3.99 -4.26 -12.79
N TYR A 384 5.09 -4.37 -13.52
CA TYR A 384 5.10 -4.32 -14.99
C TYR A 384 4.99 -5.72 -15.61
N LEU A 385 3.82 -6.04 -16.17
CA LEU A 385 3.55 -7.34 -16.77
C LEU A 385 4.34 -7.57 -18.07
N PRO A 386 4.56 -8.82 -18.48
CA PRO A 386 5.12 -9.15 -19.79
C PRO A 386 4.29 -8.60 -20.96
N ALA A 387 4.92 -8.45 -22.13
CA ALA A 387 4.28 -7.91 -23.34
C ALA A 387 3.09 -8.72 -23.86
N THR A 388 2.89 -9.94 -23.38
CA THR A 388 1.72 -10.78 -23.68
C THR A 388 0.43 -10.27 -23.05
N PHE A 389 0.51 -9.35 -22.07
CA PHE A 389 -0.64 -8.72 -21.45
C PHE A 389 -0.91 -7.34 -22.09
N PRO A 390 -2.17 -7.01 -22.44
CA PRO A 390 -2.50 -5.76 -23.12
C PRO A 390 -2.35 -4.52 -22.22
N GLU A 391 -2.53 -4.67 -20.91
CA GLU A 391 -2.32 -3.63 -19.92
C GLU A 391 -1.18 -4.04 -19.00
N ARG A 392 0.00 -3.42 -19.18
CA ARG A 392 1.22 -3.89 -18.51
C ARG A 392 1.46 -3.25 -17.15
N ASP A 393 1.01 -2.02 -16.95
CA ASP A 393 1.29 -1.15 -15.80
C ASP A 393 0.06 -0.98 -14.87
N ARG A 394 -0.68 -2.06 -14.65
CA ARG A 394 -2.03 -2.04 -14.03
C ARG A 394 -2.05 -1.37 -12.66
N LEU A 395 -1.06 -1.66 -11.83
CA LEU A 395 -0.95 -1.06 -10.49
C LEU A 395 -0.60 0.44 -10.56
N LEU A 396 0.36 0.83 -11.39
CA LEU A 396 0.74 2.24 -11.57
C LEU A 396 -0.43 3.08 -12.10
N ARG A 397 -1.22 2.54 -13.04
CA ARG A 397 -2.45 3.20 -13.54
C ARG A 397 -3.50 3.37 -12.44
N ALA A 398 -3.61 2.41 -11.53
CA ALA A 398 -4.53 2.51 -10.39
C ALA A 398 -4.11 3.63 -9.43
N VAL A 399 -2.81 3.73 -9.11
CA VAL A 399 -2.24 4.83 -8.32
C VAL A 399 -2.50 6.16 -9.03
N LYS A 400 -2.08 6.29 -10.29
CA LYS A 400 -2.25 7.47 -11.13
C LYS A 400 -3.69 8.01 -11.12
N ALA A 401 -4.66 7.12 -11.35
CA ALA A 401 -6.05 7.50 -11.37
C ALA A 401 -6.53 7.99 -10.00
N ALA A 402 -6.19 7.28 -8.92
CA ALA A 402 -6.55 7.71 -7.58
C ALA A 402 -5.93 9.08 -7.21
N THR A 403 -4.69 9.35 -7.62
CA THR A 403 -4.00 10.61 -7.31
C THR A 403 -4.65 11.80 -8.02
N MET A 404 -4.95 11.70 -9.32
CA MET A 404 -5.50 12.79 -10.13
C MET A 404 -6.97 13.17 -9.81
N GLY A 405 -7.61 12.51 -8.84
CA GLY A 405 -9.00 12.79 -8.47
C GLY A 405 -10.03 12.39 -9.53
N GLY A 406 -9.58 11.89 -10.69
CA GLY A 406 -10.41 11.21 -11.64
C GLY A 406 -10.66 9.79 -11.15
N GLN A 407 -11.92 9.42 -10.92
CA GLN A 407 -12.23 8.00 -10.84
C GLN A 407 -11.74 7.33 -12.11
N ALA A 408 -10.85 6.33 -11.97
CA ALA A 408 -10.53 5.45 -13.07
C ALA A 408 -11.85 4.95 -13.70
N PRO A 409 -11.99 4.94 -15.04
CA PRO A 409 -13.16 4.32 -15.64
C PRO A 409 -13.29 2.89 -15.11
N LEU A 410 -14.48 2.55 -14.61
CA LEU A 410 -14.73 1.22 -14.09
C LEU A 410 -14.49 0.20 -15.22
N ARG A 411 -13.70 -0.83 -14.93
CA ARG A 411 -13.51 -1.94 -15.88
C ARG A 411 -14.74 -2.83 -15.91
N ALA A 412 -14.91 -3.57 -17.00
CA ALA A 412 -15.95 -4.60 -17.07
C ALA A 412 -15.71 -5.68 -15.99
N PRO A 413 -16.74 -6.10 -15.24
CA PRO A 413 -16.65 -7.25 -14.34
C PRO A 413 -16.20 -8.52 -15.06
N LEU A 414 -15.41 -9.34 -14.38
CA LEU A 414 -15.09 -10.70 -14.83
C LEU A 414 -16.14 -11.66 -14.26
N LEU A 415 -16.72 -12.52 -15.09
CA LEU A 415 -17.75 -13.48 -14.66
C LEU A 415 -17.09 -14.72 -14.03
N GLU A 416 -17.71 -15.26 -12.97
CA GLU A 416 -17.20 -16.42 -12.24
C GLU A 416 -18.09 -17.65 -12.44
N SER A 417 -19.38 -17.51 -12.13
CA SER A 417 -20.34 -18.60 -12.23
C SER A 417 -21.76 -18.07 -12.49
N PRO A 418 -22.63 -18.85 -13.15
CA PRO A 418 -22.37 -20.13 -13.83
C PRO A 418 -21.45 -19.94 -15.05
N ARG A 419 -20.55 -20.91 -15.32
CA ARG A 419 -19.62 -20.85 -16.47
C ARG A 419 -20.38 -20.83 -17.79
N ASP A 420 -19.79 -20.23 -18.82
CA ASP A 420 -20.37 -20.19 -20.16
C ASP A 420 -20.74 -21.60 -20.67
N GLY A 421 -21.97 -21.74 -21.17
CA GLY A 421 -22.52 -22.98 -21.70
C GLY A 421 -23.04 -23.98 -20.65
N THR A 422 -23.05 -23.63 -19.36
CA THR A 422 -23.40 -24.58 -18.29
C THR A 422 -24.90 -24.93 -18.27
N LYS A 423 -25.23 -26.18 -17.92
CA LYS A 423 -26.58 -26.60 -17.56
C LYS A 423 -26.79 -26.46 -16.04
N ILE A 424 -27.84 -25.77 -15.65
CA ILE A 424 -28.18 -25.46 -14.25
C ILE A 424 -29.38 -26.30 -13.84
N THR A 425 -29.28 -26.97 -12.69
CA THR A 425 -30.36 -27.80 -12.13
C THR A 425 -31.06 -27.16 -10.93
N GLU A 426 -30.42 -26.16 -10.34
CA GLU A 426 -30.93 -25.40 -9.21
C GLU A 426 -32.09 -24.50 -9.63
N ALA A 427 -33.16 -24.44 -8.82
CA ALA A 427 -34.31 -23.58 -9.10
C ALA A 427 -33.98 -22.07 -8.95
N ASP A 428 -33.07 -21.75 -8.04
CA ASP A 428 -32.62 -20.38 -7.71
C ASP A 428 -31.10 -20.24 -7.92
N PRO A 429 -30.59 -20.25 -9.17
CA PRO A 429 -29.16 -20.17 -9.43
C PRO A 429 -28.54 -18.90 -8.88
N VAL A 430 -27.28 -19.04 -8.45
CA VAL A 430 -26.46 -17.93 -7.97
C VAL A 430 -25.46 -17.58 -9.07
N PHE A 431 -25.50 -16.33 -9.49
CA PHE A 431 -24.56 -15.71 -10.41
C PHE A 431 -23.49 -15.00 -9.59
N ARG A 432 -22.23 -15.16 -9.95
CA ARG A 432 -21.09 -14.53 -9.27
C ARG A 432 -20.15 -13.90 -10.26
N TRP A 433 -19.54 -12.80 -9.88
CA TRP A 433 -18.54 -12.08 -10.66
C TRP A 433 -17.47 -11.52 -9.73
N HIS A 434 -16.38 -11.02 -10.28
CA HIS A 434 -15.31 -10.41 -9.49
C HIS A 434 -15.64 -8.97 -9.15
N PRO A 435 -15.24 -8.52 -7.94
CA PRO A 435 -15.34 -7.11 -7.62
C PRO A 435 -14.56 -6.29 -8.63
N VAL A 436 -15.20 -5.22 -9.12
CA VAL A 436 -14.55 -4.15 -9.87
C VAL A 436 -14.17 -3.09 -8.87
N PRO A 437 -12.87 -2.83 -8.68
CA PRO A 437 -12.47 -1.79 -7.75
C PRO A 437 -13.04 -0.41 -8.10
N GLY A 438 -13.48 0.31 -7.08
CA GLY A 438 -14.19 1.59 -7.23
C GLY A 438 -15.66 1.46 -7.63
N ALA A 439 -16.17 0.24 -7.86
CA ALA A 439 -17.60 0.00 -8.05
C ALA A 439 -18.30 -0.07 -6.69
N THR A 440 -19.44 0.60 -6.56
CA THR A 440 -20.31 0.53 -5.37
C THR A 440 -21.55 -0.34 -5.62
N SER A 441 -21.84 -0.67 -6.88
CA SER A 441 -22.98 -1.48 -7.29
C SER A 441 -22.75 -2.15 -8.64
N TYR A 442 -23.48 -3.22 -8.91
CA TYR A 442 -23.46 -3.94 -10.17
C TYR A 442 -24.85 -4.00 -10.81
N LEU A 443 -24.84 -3.95 -12.14
CA LEU A 443 -25.98 -4.18 -13.01
C LEU A 443 -25.87 -5.57 -13.63
N VAL A 444 -26.70 -6.49 -13.17
CA VAL A 444 -26.83 -7.83 -13.72
C VAL A 444 -27.97 -7.86 -14.74
N GLN A 445 -27.68 -8.37 -15.93
CA GLN A 445 -28.68 -8.61 -16.97
C GLN A 445 -28.75 -10.08 -17.29
N ILE A 446 -29.96 -10.64 -17.32
CA ILE A 446 -30.25 -11.97 -17.84
C ILE A 446 -31.34 -11.85 -18.90
N SER A 447 -31.14 -12.52 -20.02
CA SER A 447 -31.95 -12.38 -21.22
C SER A 447 -32.13 -13.73 -21.92
N SER A 448 -33.29 -13.96 -22.54
CA SER A 448 -33.47 -15.06 -23.50
C SER A 448 -32.91 -14.74 -24.89
N ASP A 449 -32.46 -13.50 -25.10
CA ASP A 449 -31.85 -12.99 -26.33
C ASP A 449 -30.39 -12.59 -26.07
N ALA A 450 -29.45 -13.16 -26.83
CA ALA A 450 -28.02 -12.89 -26.75
C ALA A 450 -27.66 -11.42 -27.05
N ALA A 451 -28.49 -10.71 -27.82
CA ALA A 451 -28.31 -9.29 -28.11
C ALA A 451 -28.86 -8.38 -27.00
N PHE A 452 -29.52 -8.94 -25.98
CA PHE A 452 -30.17 -8.21 -24.88
C PHE A 452 -31.16 -7.13 -25.35
N LYS A 453 -31.84 -7.35 -26.49
CA LYS A 453 -32.89 -6.42 -26.98
C LYS A 453 -34.17 -6.52 -26.14
N SER A 454 -34.41 -7.68 -25.52
CA SER A 454 -35.45 -7.92 -24.53
C SER A 454 -34.84 -8.49 -23.25
N VAL A 455 -34.69 -7.67 -22.21
CA VAL A 455 -34.08 -8.10 -20.94
C VAL A 455 -35.13 -8.79 -20.06
N THR A 456 -34.89 -10.07 -19.71
CA THR A 456 -35.81 -10.88 -18.89
C THR A 456 -35.69 -10.53 -17.40
N ILE A 457 -34.49 -10.24 -16.91
CA ILE A 457 -34.20 -9.82 -15.54
C ILE A 457 -33.12 -8.74 -15.57
N ARG A 458 -33.39 -7.62 -14.88
CA ARG A 458 -32.47 -6.49 -14.71
C ARG A 458 -32.43 -6.10 -13.24
N ASP A 459 -31.28 -6.23 -12.60
CA ASP A 459 -31.07 -5.77 -11.23
C ASP A 459 -29.83 -4.86 -11.18
N SER A 460 -30.01 -3.63 -10.72
CA SER A 460 -29.02 -2.55 -10.78
C SER A 460 -28.45 -2.13 -9.43
N VAL A 461 -28.87 -2.74 -8.32
CA VAL A 461 -28.50 -2.31 -6.96
C VAL A 461 -27.92 -3.47 -6.16
N ILE A 462 -26.99 -4.19 -6.78
CA ILE A 462 -26.28 -5.27 -6.10
C ILE A 462 -24.94 -4.70 -5.64
N SER A 463 -24.77 -4.47 -4.34
CA SER A 463 -23.50 -4.06 -3.74
C SER A 463 -22.55 -5.23 -3.49
N ASP A 464 -23.11 -6.45 -3.46
CA ASP A 464 -22.36 -7.70 -3.38
C ASP A 464 -21.88 -8.12 -4.78
N THR A 465 -21.00 -9.11 -4.86
CA THR A 465 -20.52 -9.68 -6.13
C THR A 465 -21.23 -10.99 -6.49
N LEU A 466 -22.45 -11.15 -5.97
CA LEU A 466 -23.32 -12.29 -6.23
C LEU A 466 -24.78 -11.85 -6.40
N ALA A 467 -25.51 -12.52 -7.29
CA ALA A 467 -26.95 -12.35 -7.50
C ALA A 467 -27.65 -13.72 -7.46
N ARG A 468 -28.64 -13.87 -6.58
CA ARG A 468 -29.54 -15.03 -6.62
C ARG A 468 -30.73 -14.71 -7.51
N VAL A 469 -30.95 -15.51 -8.54
CA VAL A 469 -31.96 -15.25 -9.56
C VAL A 469 -33.06 -16.29 -9.47
N ARG A 470 -34.30 -15.82 -9.43
CA ARG A 470 -35.50 -16.67 -9.31
C ARG A 470 -36.34 -16.63 -10.58
N LYS A 471 -37.26 -17.60 -10.72
CA LYS A 471 -38.30 -17.63 -11.76
C LYS A 471 -37.76 -17.77 -13.20
N LEU A 472 -36.61 -18.42 -13.38
CA LEU A 472 -36.13 -18.79 -14.72
C LEU A 472 -36.92 -19.99 -15.24
N LYS A 473 -37.34 -19.94 -16.49
CA LYS A 473 -38.16 -20.99 -17.10
C LYS A 473 -37.33 -22.27 -17.33
N SER A 474 -37.76 -23.39 -16.76
CA SER A 474 -37.14 -24.72 -16.99
C SER A 474 -37.03 -25.06 -18.48
N GLY A 475 -35.99 -25.80 -18.84
CA GLY A 475 -35.68 -26.21 -20.21
C GLY A 475 -35.23 -25.10 -21.16
N SER A 476 -35.20 -23.84 -20.72
CA SER A 476 -34.90 -22.67 -21.57
C SER A 476 -33.42 -22.27 -21.49
N ALA A 477 -32.92 -21.67 -22.58
CA ALA A 477 -31.58 -21.10 -22.65
C ALA A 477 -31.63 -19.59 -22.35
N PHE A 478 -30.58 -19.10 -21.69
CA PHE A 478 -30.45 -17.71 -21.29
C PHE A 478 -29.00 -17.24 -21.48
N TYR A 479 -28.84 -15.92 -21.51
CA TYR A 479 -27.58 -15.19 -21.61
C TYR A 479 -27.49 -14.21 -20.47
N TRP A 480 -26.29 -13.99 -19.95
CA TRP A 480 -26.07 -13.07 -18.85
C TRP A 480 -24.77 -12.29 -18.97
N ARG A 481 -24.77 -11.09 -18.40
CA ARG A 481 -23.63 -10.18 -18.33
C ARG A 481 -23.78 -9.23 -17.14
N VAL A 482 -22.67 -8.69 -16.67
CA VAL A 482 -22.63 -7.77 -15.53
C VAL A 482 -21.88 -6.50 -15.89
N GLY A 483 -22.41 -5.34 -15.50
CA GLY A 483 -21.72 -4.05 -15.54
C GLY A 483 -21.47 -3.55 -14.13
N ALA A 484 -20.32 -2.92 -13.90
CA ALA A 484 -20.01 -2.24 -12.65
C ALA A 484 -20.48 -0.78 -12.70
N SER A 485 -20.82 -0.23 -11.55
CA SER A 485 -21.27 1.15 -11.41
C SER A 485 -20.84 1.73 -10.07
N ASN A 486 -20.72 3.06 -10.04
CA ASN A 486 -20.65 3.83 -8.81
C ASN A 486 -21.48 5.12 -8.96
N ARG A 487 -21.33 6.06 -8.01
CA ARG A 487 -22.11 7.32 -8.01
C ARG A 487 -21.86 8.22 -9.23
N SER A 488 -20.77 8.01 -9.96
CA SER A 488 -20.27 8.95 -10.97
C SER A 488 -20.07 8.34 -12.35
N THR A 489 -19.94 7.01 -12.47
CA THR A 489 -19.73 6.34 -13.75
C THR A 489 -20.20 4.89 -13.77
N THR A 490 -20.26 4.30 -14.97
CA THR A 490 -20.57 2.88 -15.23
C THR A 490 -19.53 2.27 -16.15
N SER A 491 -19.19 0.99 -15.95
CA SER A 491 -18.30 0.25 -16.85
C SER A 491 -19.01 -0.23 -18.12
N PRO A 492 -18.26 -0.67 -19.15
CA PRO A 492 -18.77 -1.63 -20.12
C PRO A 492 -19.27 -2.90 -19.43
N PHE A 493 -20.19 -3.63 -20.07
CA PHE A 493 -20.57 -4.97 -19.60
C PHE A 493 -19.43 -5.98 -19.77
N SER A 494 -19.43 -7.00 -18.93
CA SER A 494 -18.64 -8.22 -19.13
C SER A 494 -18.88 -8.86 -20.50
N ASN A 495 -18.02 -9.81 -20.87
CA ASN A 495 -18.36 -10.78 -21.91
C ASN A 495 -19.71 -11.43 -21.58
N THR A 496 -20.48 -11.74 -22.63
CA THR A 496 -21.77 -12.42 -22.48
C THR A 496 -21.53 -13.91 -22.34
N TRP A 497 -22.04 -14.51 -21.27
CA TRP A 497 -22.04 -15.95 -21.05
C TRP A 497 -23.45 -16.51 -21.21
N SER A 498 -23.54 -17.77 -21.61
CA SER A 498 -24.78 -18.51 -21.82
C SER A 498 -24.97 -19.60 -20.77
N PHE A 499 -26.22 -19.99 -20.50
CA PHE A 499 -26.55 -21.16 -19.68
C PHE A 499 -27.92 -21.73 -20.07
N ARG A 500 -28.23 -22.95 -19.62
CA ARG A 500 -29.54 -23.59 -19.84
C ARG A 500 -30.10 -24.17 -18.55
N MET A 501 -31.36 -23.87 -18.25
CA MET A 501 -32.07 -24.51 -17.13
C MET A 501 -32.44 -25.95 -17.50
N SER A 502 -32.26 -26.89 -16.58
CA SER A 502 -32.78 -28.26 -16.74
C SER A 502 -34.31 -28.25 -16.88
N LYS A 503 -34.84 -29.30 -17.50
CA LYS A 503 -36.29 -29.46 -17.62
C LYS A 503 -36.94 -29.79 -16.29
#